data_AF-W0BHQ7-F1
#
_entry.id   AF-W0BHQ7-F1
#
_cell.length_a   1.000
_cell.length_b   1.000
_cell.length_c   1.000
_cell.angle_alpha   90.00
_cell.angle_beta   90.00
_cell.angle_gamma   90.00
#
_symmetry.space_group_name_H-M   'P 1'
#
loop_
_entity.id
_entity.type
_entity.pdbx_description
1 polymer ?
#
loop_
_entity_poly.entity_id
_entity_poly.type
_entity_poly.pdbx_seq_one_letter_code
_entity_poly.pdbx_strand_id
1 'polypeptide(L)'
;MDKQIKALLKEYHPNQPEFHQAVEEIYKDIADFYHDHQTYRDFKILEQLLEPDRVIRFRVCWENDKHEICVNRGWRVQYHNILGPYKGGLRFTPNLNESVLKFLGFEQCFKNALTNFPIGGGKGGADFNPKGKSNHEIRRFCWAFIEELRKYIDRDVDIPAGDIGVGAREIGYMFGHILELDNKYTGVLTGKGIQFGGSCGREHATGYGCIYFLKEMLKAHDHEFKHKK
;
A
#
# COMPACT_ATOMS: atom_id res chain seq x y z
N MET A 1 -13.29 15.68 14.88
CA MET A 1 -12.53 14.59 15.52
C MET A 1 -12.41 14.84 17.00
N ASP A 2 -12.66 13.80 17.81
CA ASP A 2 -12.57 13.81 19.27
C ASP A 2 -11.24 14.42 19.74
N LYS A 3 -11.27 15.22 20.81
CA LYS A 3 -10.07 15.78 21.44
C LYS A 3 -9.11 14.68 21.88
N GLN A 4 -9.61 13.55 22.36
CA GLN A 4 -8.80 12.41 22.77
C GLN A 4 -8.06 11.80 21.58
N ILE A 5 -8.74 11.55 20.46
CA ILE A 5 -8.13 10.99 19.25
C ILE A 5 -7.10 11.95 18.64
N LYS A 6 -7.41 13.26 18.60
CA LYS A 6 -6.43 14.29 18.21
C LYS A 6 -5.20 14.29 19.11
N ALA A 7 -5.36 14.08 20.42
CA ALA A 7 -4.25 14.02 21.35
C ALA A 7 -3.38 12.77 21.09
N LEU A 8 -4.00 11.60 20.93
CA LEU A 8 -3.28 10.35 20.61
C LEU A 8 -2.46 10.47 19.33
N LEU A 9 -3.03 11.01 18.25
CA LEU A 9 -2.29 11.22 16.99
C LEU A 9 -1.08 12.14 17.18
N LYS A 10 -1.21 13.21 17.97
CA LYS A 10 -0.11 14.13 18.24
C LYS A 10 0.97 13.52 19.13
N GLU A 11 0.58 12.69 20.08
CA GLU A 11 1.49 12.04 21.04
C GLU A 11 2.28 10.90 20.38
N TYR A 12 1.58 9.95 19.76
CA TYR A 12 2.18 8.73 19.21
C TYR A 12 2.69 8.89 17.78
N HIS A 13 2.15 9.85 17.03
CA HIS A 13 2.51 10.07 15.62
C HIS A 13 2.86 11.54 15.33
N PRO A 14 3.81 12.13 16.07
CA PRO A 14 4.17 13.52 15.89
C PRO A 14 4.72 13.78 14.48
N ASN A 15 4.39 14.95 13.92
CA ASN A 15 4.88 15.40 12.61
C ASN A 15 4.52 14.49 11.42
N GLN A 16 3.35 13.85 11.47
CA GLN A 16 2.80 13.04 10.37
C GLN A 16 1.51 13.66 9.80
N PRO A 17 1.59 14.83 9.12
CA PRO A 17 0.42 15.60 8.74
C PRO A 17 -0.48 14.88 7.72
N GLU A 18 0.10 14.15 6.75
CA GLU A 18 -0.67 13.38 5.78
C GLU A 18 -1.46 12.26 6.47
N PHE A 19 -0.83 11.57 7.44
CA PHE A 19 -1.51 10.56 8.23
C PHE A 19 -2.63 11.14 9.10
N HIS A 20 -2.37 12.28 9.76
CA HIS A 20 -3.38 12.95 10.61
C HIS A 20 -4.59 13.39 9.78
N GLN A 21 -4.35 13.92 8.58
CA GLN A 21 -5.43 14.33 7.67
C GLN A 21 -6.32 13.14 7.31
N ALA A 22 -5.73 12.01 6.89
CA ALA A 22 -6.48 10.82 6.49
C ALA A 22 -7.34 10.26 7.64
N VAL A 23 -6.80 10.23 8.86
CA VAL A 23 -7.54 9.82 10.04
C VAL A 23 -8.69 10.79 10.34
N GLU A 24 -8.45 12.10 10.25
CA GLU A 24 -9.49 13.11 10.51
C GLU A 24 -10.63 13.06 9.48
N GLU A 25 -10.33 12.80 8.21
CA GLU A 25 -11.32 12.63 7.15
C GLU A 25 -12.18 11.40 7.40
N ILE A 26 -11.58 10.21 7.57
CA ILE A 26 -12.35 8.98 7.85
C ILE A 26 -13.12 9.07 9.17
N TYR A 27 -12.53 9.65 10.22
CA TYR A 27 -13.21 9.82 11.50
C TYR A 27 -14.52 10.60 11.34
N LYS A 28 -14.56 11.65 10.51
CA LYS A 28 -15.79 12.45 10.33
C LYS A 28 -16.95 11.61 9.82
N ASP A 29 -16.68 10.64 8.94
CA ASP A 29 -17.70 9.81 8.33
C ASP A 29 -18.19 8.68 9.25
N ILE A 30 -17.35 8.24 10.20
CA ILE A 30 -17.67 7.10 11.09
C ILE A 30 -17.96 7.49 12.54
N ALA A 31 -17.82 8.78 12.90
CA ALA A 31 -17.90 9.24 14.29
C ALA A 31 -19.22 8.86 14.95
N ASP A 32 -20.35 9.20 14.32
CA ASP A 32 -21.67 8.95 14.88
C ASP A 32 -21.90 7.45 15.06
N PHE A 33 -21.55 6.65 14.04
CA PHE A 33 -21.60 5.19 14.15
C PHE A 33 -20.77 4.67 15.33
N TYR A 34 -19.53 5.12 15.50
CA TYR A 34 -18.68 4.71 16.62
C TYR A 34 -19.27 5.11 17.99
N HIS A 35 -19.84 6.31 18.09
CA HIS A 35 -20.47 6.84 19.32
C HIS A 35 -21.82 6.20 19.65
N ASP A 36 -22.48 5.59 18.68
CA ASP A 36 -23.70 4.82 18.93
C ASP A 36 -23.42 3.36 19.35
N HIS A 37 -22.20 2.84 19.11
CA HIS A 37 -21.86 1.44 19.36
C HIS A 37 -20.94 1.25 20.58
N GLN A 38 -21.53 0.97 21.75
CA GLN A 38 -20.80 0.79 23.03
C GLN A 38 -19.68 -0.25 22.93
N THR A 39 -19.94 -1.40 22.30
CA THR A 39 -18.94 -2.47 22.12
C THR A 39 -17.67 -1.95 21.43
N TYR A 40 -17.79 -1.09 20.41
CA TYR A 40 -16.62 -0.57 19.70
C TYR A 40 -15.77 0.34 20.60
N ARG A 41 -16.41 1.07 21.51
CA ARG A 41 -15.73 1.91 22.51
C ARG A 41 -15.08 1.09 23.61
N ASP A 42 -15.78 0.08 24.13
CA ASP A 42 -15.27 -0.80 25.17
C ASP A 42 -13.99 -1.52 24.72
N PHE A 43 -13.98 -1.96 23.47
CA PHE A 43 -12.81 -2.58 22.84
C PHE A 43 -11.83 -1.57 22.22
N LYS A 44 -12.07 -0.26 22.34
CA LYS A 44 -11.20 0.81 21.80
C LYS A 44 -10.81 0.59 20.34
N ILE A 45 -11.80 0.21 19.52
CA ILE A 45 -11.58 -0.16 18.11
C ILE A 45 -10.97 1.01 17.33
N LEU A 46 -11.40 2.24 17.62
CA LEU A 46 -10.87 3.41 16.94
C LEU A 46 -9.39 3.60 17.25
N GLU A 47 -8.98 3.47 18.50
CA GLU A 47 -7.58 3.57 18.92
C GLU A 47 -6.71 2.47 18.30
N GLN A 48 -7.23 1.24 18.22
CA GLN A 48 -6.55 0.14 17.52
C GLN A 48 -6.35 0.44 16.02
N LEU A 49 -7.32 1.11 15.38
CA LEU A 49 -7.20 1.50 13.97
C LEU A 49 -6.17 2.60 13.72
N LEU A 50 -5.77 3.38 14.74
CA LEU A 50 -4.76 4.42 14.58
C LEU A 50 -3.35 3.86 14.49
N GLU A 51 -3.09 2.71 15.11
CA GLU A 51 -1.77 2.11 15.16
C GLU A 51 -1.65 1.02 14.09
N PRO A 52 -0.67 1.09 13.18
CA PRO A 52 -0.36 -0.03 12.31
C PRO A 52 0.22 -1.21 13.12
N ASP A 53 -0.14 -2.44 12.76
CA ASP A 53 0.43 -3.65 13.38
C ASP A 53 1.96 -3.65 13.37
N ARG A 54 2.56 -3.17 12.28
CA ARG A 54 4.01 -3.09 12.13
C ARG A 54 4.47 -2.06 11.11
N VAL A 55 5.52 -1.32 11.46
CA VAL A 55 6.28 -0.48 10.52
C VAL A 55 7.72 -0.99 10.45
N ILE A 56 8.11 -1.46 9.27
CA ILE A 56 9.46 -1.94 8.99
C ILE A 56 10.16 -0.85 8.19
N ARG A 57 11.24 -0.28 8.73
CA ARG A 57 12.10 0.68 8.05
C ARG A 57 13.50 0.11 7.93
N PHE A 58 14.06 0.12 6.73
CA PHE A 58 15.33 -0.51 6.45
C PHE A 58 16.18 0.28 5.46
N ARG A 59 17.47 -0.01 5.45
CA ARG A 59 18.45 0.57 4.53
C ARG A 59 18.50 -0.25 3.24
N VAL A 60 18.61 0.42 2.10
CA VAL A 60 18.80 -0.20 0.78
C VAL A 60 20.11 0.33 0.19
N CYS A 61 21.12 -0.53 0.09
CA CYS A 61 22.43 -0.19 -0.50
C CYS A 61 22.55 -0.83 -1.88
N TRP A 62 22.92 -0.06 -2.89
CA TRP A 62 23.02 -0.54 -4.28
C TRP A 62 24.06 0.27 -5.06
N GLU A 63 24.54 -0.25 -6.19
CA GLU A 63 25.56 0.41 -7.01
C GLU A 63 24.92 1.01 -8.29
N ASN A 64 25.26 2.25 -8.64
CA ASN A 64 24.78 2.90 -9.86
C ASN A 64 25.62 2.52 -11.09
N ASP A 65 25.27 2.99 -12.29
CA ASP A 65 26.04 2.65 -13.51
C ASP A 65 27.44 3.28 -13.57
N LYS A 66 27.77 4.18 -12.65
CA LYS A 66 29.10 4.78 -12.48
C LYS A 66 29.94 4.08 -11.41
N HIS A 67 29.48 2.94 -10.91
CA HIS A 67 30.10 2.21 -9.79
C HIS A 67 30.11 2.98 -8.46
N GLU A 68 29.22 3.95 -8.28
CA GLU A 68 29.06 4.68 -7.03
C GLU A 68 28.04 3.97 -6.13
N ILE A 69 28.39 3.82 -4.85
CA ILE A 69 27.49 3.25 -3.85
C ILE A 69 26.41 4.27 -3.48
N CYS A 70 25.17 3.87 -3.67
CA CYS A 70 23.98 4.62 -3.36
C CYS A 70 23.28 4.02 -2.13
N VAL A 71 22.65 4.89 -1.33
CA VAL A 71 21.90 4.48 -0.14
C VAL A 71 20.54 5.13 -0.14
N ASN A 72 19.50 4.32 0.02
CA ASN A 72 18.12 4.74 0.14
C ASN A 72 17.47 4.15 1.40
N ARG A 73 16.34 4.72 1.79
CA ARG A 73 15.46 4.16 2.83
C ARG A 73 14.34 3.40 2.16
N GLY A 74 14.09 2.19 2.67
CA GLY A 74 12.94 1.36 2.34
C GLY A 74 11.99 1.26 3.52
N TRP A 75 10.71 1.06 3.23
CA TRP A 75 9.66 0.89 4.21
C TRP A 75 8.65 -0.18 3.79
N ARG A 76 8.08 -0.86 4.80
CA ARG A 76 6.83 -1.60 4.69
C ARG A 76 5.98 -1.37 5.95
N VAL A 77 4.85 -0.71 5.77
CA VAL A 77 3.78 -0.54 6.76
C VAL A 77 2.77 -1.67 6.55
N GLN A 78 2.79 -2.64 7.46
CA GLN A 78 1.78 -3.68 7.59
C GLN A 78 0.73 -3.14 8.54
N TYR A 79 -0.39 -2.66 7.99
CA TYR A 79 -1.28 -1.78 8.74
C TYR A 79 -2.28 -2.59 9.57
N HIS A 80 -3.15 -3.38 8.93
CA HIS A 80 -4.08 -4.29 9.60
C HIS A 80 -4.30 -5.54 8.76
N ASN A 81 -4.29 -6.73 9.39
CA ASN A 81 -4.54 -8.02 8.72
C ASN A 81 -5.85 -8.71 9.15
N ILE A 82 -6.77 -7.98 9.80
CA ILE A 82 -7.98 -8.56 10.39
C ILE A 82 -8.87 -9.31 9.38
N LEU A 83 -8.87 -8.90 8.10
CA LEU A 83 -9.62 -9.55 7.03
C LEU A 83 -8.79 -10.55 6.20
N GLY A 84 -7.48 -10.65 6.45
CA GLY A 84 -6.56 -11.47 5.67
C GLY A 84 -5.18 -10.83 5.50
N PRO A 85 -4.29 -11.39 4.65
CA PRO A 85 -2.92 -10.91 4.48
C PRO A 85 -2.83 -9.42 4.19
N TYR A 86 -1.80 -8.75 4.68
CA TYR A 86 -1.57 -7.33 4.37
C TYR A 86 -1.50 -7.14 2.85
N LYS A 87 -2.23 -6.15 2.32
CA LYS A 87 -2.28 -5.93 0.87
C LYS A 87 -2.13 -4.46 0.54
N GLY A 88 -1.12 -4.15 -0.26
CA GLY A 88 -1.03 -2.85 -0.94
C GLY A 88 0.32 -2.56 -1.57
N GLY A 89 0.32 -1.53 -2.41
CA GLY A 89 1.40 -1.23 -3.35
C GLY A 89 2.72 -0.77 -2.71
N LEU A 90 3.78 -0.83 -3.52
CA LEU A 90 5.11 -0.28 -3.27
C LEU A 90 5.30 0.97 -4.12
N ARG A 91 5.73 2.08 -3.52
CA ARG A 91 5.94 3.36 -4.21
C ARG A 91 7.43 3.74 -4.21
N PHE A 92 7.98 4.07 -5.36
CA PHE A 92 9.35 4.62 -5.48
C PHE A 92 9.28 6.09 -5.90
N THR A 93 9.55 6.98 -4.96
CA THR A 93 9.57 8.44 -5.20
C THR A 93 10.51 9.14 -4.21
N PRO A 94 11.30 10.15 -4.63
CA PRO A 94 12.33 10.76 -3.78
C PRO A 94 11.82 11.38 -2.47
N ASN A 95 10.55 11.81 -2.42
CA ASN A 95 9.97 12.47 -1.24
C ASN A 95 9.16 11.50 -0.36
N LEU A 96 9.30 10.18 -0.57
CA LEU A 96 8.57 9.21 0.24
C LEU A 96 9.03 9.25 1.68
N ASN A 97 8.07 9.24 2.60
CA ASN A 97 8.31 9.22 4.03
C ASN A 97 7.25 8.34 4.72
N GLU A 98 7.44 8.11 6.02
CA GLU A 98 6.57 7.22 6.81
C GLU A 98 5.15 7.77 6.96
N SER A 99 4.96 9.09 7.13
CA SER A 99 3.65 9.73 7.23
C SER A 99 2.79 9.41 6.01
N VAL A 100 3.35 9.59 4.81
CA VAL A 100 2.68 9.26 3.55
C VAL A 100 2.34 7.77 3.46
N LEU A 101 3.23 6.88 3.91
CA LEU A 101 2.99 5.44 3.83
C LEU A 101 1.95 4.96 4.84
N LYS A 102 1.90 5.56 6.04
CA LYS A 102 0.86 5.28 7.02
C LYS A 102 -0.50 5.78 6.56
N PHE A 103 -0.58 7.00 6.01
CA PHE A 103 -1.77 7.51 5.33
C PHE A 103 -2.29 6.50 4.30
N LEU A 104 -1.43 6.13 3.34
CA LEU A 104 -1.83 5.23 2.26
C LEU A 104 -2.18 3.83 2.79
N GLY A 105 -1.48 3.33 3.80
CA GLY A 105 -1.76 2.03 4.42
C GLY A 105 -3.09 2.01 5.18
N PHE A 106 -3.41 3.09 5.87
CA PHE A 106 -4.67 3.28 6.59
C PHE A 106 -5.87 3.26 5.63
N GLU A 107 -5.86 4.10 4.59
CA GLU A 107 -6.90 4.08 3.56
C GLU A 107 -7.00 2.72 2.84
N GLN A 108 -5.86 2.05 2.64
CA GLN A 108 -5.83 0.75 1.99
C GLN A 108 -6.59 -0.32 2.79
N CYS A 109 -6.67 -0.21 4.12
CA CYS A 109 -7.47 -1.11 4.95
C CYS A 109 -8.96 -1.01 4.57
N PHE A 110 -9.52 0.20 4.57
CA PHE A 110 -10.93 0.43 4.24
C PHE A 110 -11.23 0.13 2.78
N LYS A 111 -10.36 0.56 1.86
CA LYS A 111 -10.49 0.26 0.44
C LYS A 111 -10.56 -1.25 0.19
N ASN A 112 -9.70 -2.02 0.85
CA ASN A 112 -9.67 -3.48 0.66
C ASN A 112 -10.88 -4.15 1.31
N ALA A 113 -11.31 -3.70 2.49
CA ALA A 113 -12.51 -4.19 3.14
C ALA A 113 -13.76 -4.06 2.25
N LEU A 114 -13.90 -2.94 1.53
CA LEU A 114 -15.02 -2.70 0.61
C LEU A 114 -15.06 -3.62 -0.61
N THR A 115 -14.01 -4.39 -0.87
CA THR A 115 -13.98 -5.36 -1.99
C THR A 115 -14.60 -6.71 -1.66
N ASN A 116 -14.90 -6.98 -0.38
CA ASN A 116 -15.32 -8.29 0.15
C ASN A 116 -14.34 -9.45 -0.12
N PHE A 117 -13.09 -9.16 -0.52
CA PHE A 117 -12.02 -10.16 -0.56
C PHE A 117 -11.31 -10.23 0.80
N PRO A 118 -10.78 -11.41 1.18
CA PRO A 118 -10.08 -11.61 2.45
C PRO A 118 -8.66 -11.03 2.39
N ILE A 119 -8.55 -9.71 2.39
CA ILE A 119 -7.29 -8.97 2.32
C ILE A 119 -7.28 -7.81 3.31
N GLY A 120 -6.21 -7.74 4.10
CA GLY A 120 -5.91 -6.62 4.99
C GLY A 120 -5.33 -5.41 4.24
N GLY A 121 -4.84 -4.41 4.97
CA GLY A 121 -4.26 -3.20 4.40
C GLY A 121 -2.78 -3.05 4.72
N GLY A 122 -2.02 -2.51 3.75
CA GLY A 122 -0.62 -2.17 3.96
C GLY A 122 -0.08 -1.31 2.83
N LYS A 123 1.11 -0.74 3.02
CA LYS A 123 1.80 0.04 2.00
C LYS A 123 3.31 -0.05 2.19
N GLY A 124 4.08 0.17 1.14
CA GLY A 124 5.53 0.27 1.28
C GLY A 124 6.14 1.05 0.15
N GLY A 125 7.46 1.01 0.08
CA GLY A 125 8.20 1.72 -0.95
C GLY A 125 9.57 2.17 -0.48
N ALA A 126 10.16 3.07 -1.24
CA ALA A 126 11.46 3.65 -0.95
C ALA A 126 11.55 5.09 -1.45
N ASP A 127 12.48 5.86 -0.87
CA ASP A 127 12.83 7.22 -1.33
C ASP A 127 13.72 7.21 -2.59
N PHE A 128 13.65 6.14 -3.37
CA PHE A 128 14.35 5.95 -4.62
C PHE A 128 13.64 6.68 -5.76
N ASN A 129 14.40 7.39 -6.59
CA ASN A 129 13.89 8.04 -7.79
C ASN A 129 14.19 7.20 -9.04
N PRO A 130 13.19 6.51 -9.63
CA PRO A 130 13.39 5.71 -10.83
C PRO A 130 13.57 6.55 -12.11
N LYS A 131 13.22 7.85 -12.07
CA LYS A 131 13.34 8.72 -13.24
C LYS A 131 14.81 8.93 -13.60
N GLY A 132 15.14 8.74 -14.88
CA GLY A 132 16.49 8.88 -15.39
C GLY A 132 17.45 7.76 -15.00
N LYS A 133 16.94 6.66 -14.42
CA LYS A 133 17.73 5.46 -14.11
C LYS A 133 17.71 4.48 -15.27
N SER A 134 18.82 3.78 -15.48
CA SER A 134 18.85 2.69 -16.45
C SER A 134 18.04 1.49 -15.95
N ASN A 135 17.70 0.58 -16.87
CA ASN A 135 17.07 -0.70 -16.48
C ASN A 135 17.96 -1.51 -15.53
N HIS A 136 19.29 -1.41 -15.67
CA HIS A 136 20.24 -2.11 -14.81
C HIS A 136 20.27 -1.52 -13.41
N GLU A 137 20.27 -0.20 -13.26
CA GLU A 137 20.16 0.48 -11.97
C GLU A 137 18.86 0.14 -11.25
N ILE A 138 17.74 0.18 -11.96
CA ILE A 138 16.43 -0.16 -11.40
C ILE A 138 16.40 -1.62 -10.95
N ARG A 139 16.98 -2.55 -11.74
CA ARG A 139 17.09 -3.95 -11.36
C ARG A 139 17.94 -4.13 -10.09
N ARG A 140 19.13 -3.54 -10.03
CA ARG A 140 20.02 -3.62 -8.85
C ARG A 140 19.34 -3.03 -7.61
N PHE A 141 18.63 -1.91 -7.77
CA PHE A 141 17.83 -1.34 -6.69
C PHE A 141 16.72 -2.29 -6.23
N CYS A 142 15.93 -2.86 -7.14
CA CYS A 142 14.85 -3.79 -6.82
C CYS A 142 15.37 -5.04 -6.09
N TRP A 143 16.53 -5.56 -6.49
CA TRP A 143 17.18 -6.69 -5.83
C TRP A 143 17.60 -6.32 -4.40
N ALA A 144 18.37 -5.24 -4.23
CA ALA A 144 18.77 -4.75 -2.92
C ALA A 144 17.58 -4.45 -1.99
N PHE A 145 16.48 -3.91 -2.55
CA PHE A 145 15.26 -3.63 -1.80
C PHE A 145 14.57 -4.91 -1.33
N ILE A 146 14.46 -5.92 -2.21
CA ILE A 146 13.72 -7.15 -1.90
C ILE A 146 14.50 -8.11 -1.02
N GLU A 147 15.83 -8.06 -1.00
CA GLU A 147 16.66 -8.85 -0.08
C GLU A 147 16.24 -8.67 1.38
N GLU A 148 15.93 -7.44 1.79
CA GLU A 148 15.42 -7.16 3.13
C GLU A 148 13.92 -7.38 3.22
N LEU A 149 13.13 -6.84 2.27
CA LEU A 149 11.67 -6.90 2.35
C LEU A 149 11.12 -8.34 2.34
N ARG A 150 11.74 -9.26 1.60
CA ARG A 150 11.26 -10.66 1.46
C ARG A 150 11.09 -11.39 2.79
N LYS A 151 11.84 -10.99 3.83
CA LYS A 151 11.77 -11.59 5.18
C LYS A 151 10.41 -11.36 5.85
N TYR A 152 9.64 -10.40 5.37
CA TYR A 152 8.40 -9.94 5.98
C TYR A 152 7.16 -10.14 5.10
N ILE A 153 7.33 -10.69 3.88
CA ILE A 153 6.25 -10.86 2.92
C ILE A 153 6.11 -12.33 2.52
N ASP A 154 4.87 -12.76 2.31
CA ASP A 154 4.52 -14.08 1.79
C ASP A 154 3.05 -14.07 1.33
N ARG A 155 2.65 -15.06 0.55
CA ARG A 155 1.27 -15.22 0.03
C ARG A 155 0.19 -15.19 1.11
N ASP A 156 0.50 -15.63 2.33
CA ASP A 156 -0.46 -15.74 3.44
C ASP A 156 -0.15 -14.74 4.57
N VAL A 157 0.82 -13.84 4.35
CA VAL A 157 1.26 -12.83 5.34
C VAL A 157 1.09 -11.41 4.80
N ASP A 158 1.79 -11.07 3.72
CA ASP A 158 1.78 -9.74 3.12
C ASP A 158 2.10 -9.86 1.62
N ILE A 159 1.22 -9.29 0.80
CA ILE A 159 1.26 -9.41 -0.66
C ILE A 159 1.41 -8.00 -1.28
N PRO A 160 2.63 -7.50 -1.51
CA PRO A 160 2.82 -6.22 -2.17
C PRO A 160 2.34 -6.17 -3.64
N ALA A 161 2.29 -4.96 -4.19
CA ALA A 161 1.93 -4.69 -5.59
C ALA A 161 2.68 -3.47 -6.12
N GLY A 162 2.46 -3.11 -7.39
CA GLY A 162 2.94 -1.85 -7.95
C GLY A 162 2.17 -0.62 -7.45
N ASP A 163 2.80 0.54 -7.53
CA ASP A 163 2.28 1.89 -7.32
C ASP A 163 3.16 2.88 -8.12
N ILE A 164 3.12 4.18 -7.84
CA ILE A 164 3.96 5.19 -8.49
C ILE A 164 5.43 4.79 -8.39
N GLY A 165 6.11 4.71 -9.54
CA GLY A 165 7.50 4.29 -9.64
C GLY A 165 7.76 2.78 -9.58
N VAL A 166 6.72 1.96 -9.42
CA VAL A 166 6.80 0.48 -9.40
C VAL A 166 5.75 -0.09 -10.35
N GLY A 167 6.15 -0.34 -11.59
CA GLY A 167 5.33 -0.98 -12.60
C GLY A 167 5.59 -2.49 -12.71
N ALA A 168 5.13 -3.07 -13.84
CA ALA A 168 5.33 -4.50 -14.12
C ALA A 168 6.82 -4.87 -14.22
N ARG A 169 7.68 -3.96 -14.68
CA ARG A 169 9.13 -4.16 -14.77
C ARG A 169 9.74 -4.36 -13.39
N GLU A 170 9.49 -3.46 -12.45
CA GLU A 170 10.01 -3.53 -11.08
C GLU A 170 9.46 -4.76 -10.35
N ILE A 171 8.16 -5.06 -10.52
CA ILE A 171 7.56 -6.29 -9.98
C ILE A 171 8.23 -7.53 -10.56
N GLY A 172 8.56 -7.54 -11.85
CA GLY A 172 9.30 -8.64 -12.48
C GLY A 172 10.70 -8.82 -11.89
N TYR A 173 11.46 -7.73 -11.71
CA TYR A 173 12.79 -7.78 -11.09
C TYR A 173 12.74 -8.29 -9.64
N MET A 174 11.81 -7.80 -8.84
CA MET A 174 11.65 -8.24 -7.44
C MET A 174 11.19 -9.70 -7.37
N PHE A 175 10.16 -10.08 -8.14
CA PHE A 175 9.63 -11.45 -8.12
C PHE A 175 10.66 -12.47 -8.61
N GLY A 176 11.39 -12.16 -9.69
CA GLY A 176 12.44 -13.05 -10.19
C GLY A 176 13.54 -13.29 -9.16
N HIS A 177 13.93 -12.25 -8.42
CA HIS A 177 14.96 -12.39 -7.39
C HIS A 177 14.45 -13.11 -6.12
N ILE A 178 13.19 -12.90 -5.74
CA ILE A 178 12.56 -13.72 -4.68
C ILE A 178 12.58 -15.20 -5.08
N LEU A 179 12.20 -15.52 -6.32
CA LEU A 179 12.16 -16.90 -6.80
C LEU A 179 13.56 -17.55 -6.74
N GLU A 180 14.60 -16.81 -7.12
CA GLU A 180 15.99 -17.25 -7.05
C GLU A 180 16.45 -17.50 -5.60
N LEU A 181 16.17 -16.57 -4.68
CA LEU A 181 16.62 -16.64 -3.29
C LEU A 181 15.87 -17.70 -2.48
N ASP A 182 14.56 -17.78 -2.65
CA ASP A 182 13.70 -18.60 -1.80
C ASP A 182 13.38 -19.97 -2.42
N ASN A 183 13.73 -20.17 -3.70
CA ASN A 183 13.46 -21.37 -4.49
C ASN A 183 11.98 -21.82 -4.41
N LYS A 184 11.06 -20.85 -4.39
CA LYS A 184 9.62 -21.08 -4.24
C LYS A 184 8.82 -20.16 -5.14
N TYR A 185 7.93 -20.75 -5.92
CA TYR A 185 7.01 -20.02 -6.78
C TYR A 185 5.67 -19.81 -6.05
N THR A 186 5.42 -18.60 -5.54
CA THR A 186 4.21 -18.28 -4.76
C THR A 186 3.48 -17.02 -5.24
N GLY A 187 2.31 -16.77 -4.64
CA GLY A 187 1.51 -15.56 -4.85
C GLY A 187 2.01 -14.30 -4.11
N VAL A 188 3.28 -14.25 -3.68
CA VAL A 188 3.84 -13.19 -2.83
C VAL A 188 3.76 -11.77 -3.40
N LEU A 189 3.67 -11.61 -4.73
CA LEU A 189 3.47 -10.32 -5.39
C LEU A 189 2.31 -10.38 -6.39
N THR A 190 1.50 -9.31 -6.42
CA THR A 190 0.55 -9.08 -7.52
C THR A 190 1.08 -8.01 -8.47
N GLY A 191 0.87 -8.20 -9.78
CA GLY A 191 1.39 -7.32 -10.83
C GLY A 191 2.48 -7.92 -11.68
N LYS A 192 2.64 -9.22 -11.50
CA LYS A 192 3.39 -10.10 -12.36
C LYS A 192 2.86 -9.98 -13.80
N GLY A 193 3.75 -10.20 -14.75
CA GLY A 193 3.37 -10.34 -16.15
C GLY A 193 2.56 -11.62 -16.36
N ILE A 194 1.71 -11.63 -17.38
CA ILE A 194 0.80 -12.75 -17.68
C ILE A 194 1.56 -14.07 -17.81
N GLN A 195 2.74 -14.05 -18.43
CA GLN A 195 3.58 -15.23 -18.65
C GLN A 195 4.12 -15.87 -17.37
N PHE A 196 4.06 -15.16 -16.22
CA PHE A 196 4.56 -15.65 -14.94
C PHE A 196 3.59 -15.33 -13.80
N GLY A 197 2.31 -15.68 -13.98
CA GLY A 197 1.31 -15.66 -12.90
C GLY A 197 0.65 -14.29 -12.67
N GLY A 198 0.68 -13.44 -13.69
CA GLY A 198 -0.15 -12.23 -13.78
C GLY A 198 -1.59 -12.54 -14.16
N SER A 199 -2.51 -11.64 -13.82
CA SER A 199 -3.92 -11.75 -14.22
C SER A 199 -4.22 -10.88 -15.44
N CYS A 200 -4.95 -11.45 -16.40
CA CYS A 200 -5.52 -10.68 -17.52
C CYS A 200 -6.40 -9.54 -16.98
N GLY A 201 -6.43 -8.42 -17.70
CA GLY A 201 -7.24 -7.26 -17.32
C GLY A 201 -6.68 -6.42 -16.17
N ARG A 202 -5.61 -6.83 -15.48
CA ARG A 202 -5.04 -6.07 -14.35
C ARG A 202 -4.74 -4.61 -14.72
N GLU A 203 -4.11 -4.38 -15.87
CA GLU A 203 -3.72 -3.05 -16.34
C GLU A 203 -4.93 -2.09 -16.42
N HIS A 204 -6.08 -2.61 -16.84
CA HIS A 204 -7.30 -1.84 -17.04
C HIS A 204 -8.23 -1.85 -15.81
N ALA A 205 -8.00 -2.72 -14.83
CA ALA A 205 -8.93 -3.01 -13.74
C ALA A 205 -9.36 -1.75 -12.97
N THR A 206 -8.43 -0.87 -12.62
CA THR A 206 -8.74 0.37 -11.89
C THR A 206 -9.60 1.33 -12.73
N GLY A 207 -9.25 1.50 -14.01
CA GLY A 207 -9.99 2.39 -14.92
C GLY A 207 -11.40 1.87 -15.19
N TYR A 208 -11.53 0.56 -15.45
CA TYR A 208 -12.83 -0.09 -15.67
C TYR A 208 -13.69 -0.02 -14.41
N GLY A 209 -13.12 -0.31 -13.24
CA GLY A 209 -13.82 -0.25 -11.96
C GLY A 209 -14.38 1.15 -11.66
N CYS A 210 -13.62 2.21 -11.94
CA CYS A 210 -14.09 3.59 -11.80
C CYS A 210 -15.33 3.86 -12.67
N ILE A 211 -15.29 3.45 -13.94
CA ILE A 211 -16.43 3.62 -14.86
C ILE A 211 -17.62 2.75 -14.46
N TYR A 212 -17.40 1.52 -13.97
CA TYR A 212 -18.47 0.67 -13.47
C TYR A 212 -19.15 1.29 -12.25
N PHE A 213 -18.37 1.78 -11.28
CA PHE A 213 -18.92 2.45 -10.10
C PHE A 213 -19.72 3.71 -10.48
N LEU A 214 -19.18 4.55 -11.38
CA LEU A 214 -19.88 5.74 -11.88
C LEU A 214 -21.20 5.38 -12.57
N LYS A 215 -21.24 4.32 -13.38
CA LYS A 215 -22.48 3.87 -14.04
C LYS A 215 -23.55 3.47 -13.04
N GLU A 216 -23.20 2.71 -12.00
CA GLU A 216 -24.15 2.33 -10.95
C GLU A 216 -24.59 3.55 -10.12
N MET A 217 -23.69 4.48 -9.82
CA MET A 217 -24.02 5.73 -9.11
C MET A 217 -25.01 6.59 -9.92
N LEU A 218 -24.79 6.75 -11.23
CA LEU A 218 -25.70 7.48 -12.10
C LEU A 218 -27.07 6.80 -12.17
N LYS A 219 -27.08 5.48 -12.32
CA LYS A 219 -28.32 4.69 -12.34
C LYS A 219 -29.13 4.83 -11.05
N ALA A 220 -28.47 4.88 -9.90
CA ALA A 220 -29.12 5.12 -8.60
C ALA A 220 -29.78 6.51 -8.47
N HIS A 221 -29.44 7.44 -9.36
CA HIS A 221 -30.02 8.80 -9.44
C HIS A 221 -30.78 9.02 -10.76
N ASP A 222 -31.28 7.95 -11.38
CA ASP A 222 -32.05 7.99 -12.64
C ASP A 222 -31.33 8.73 -13.78
N HIS A 223 -30.00 8.63 -13.83
CA HIS A 223 -29.16 9.18 -14.88
C HIS A 223 -28.50 8.09 -15.71
N GLU A 224 -28.33 8.36 -17.01
CA GLU A 224 -27.54 7.52 -17.90
C GLU A 224 -26.13 8.08 -18.10
N PHE A 225 -25.16 7.17 -18.25
CA PHE A 225 -23.79 7.53 -18.60
C PHE A 225 -23.66 8.04 -20.04
N LYS A 226 -24.54 7.56 -20.94
CA LYS A 226 -24.52 7.90 -22.35
C LYS A 226 -24.63 9.43 -22.52
N HIS A 227 -23.75 10.02 -23.32
CA HIS A 227 -23.69 11.47 -23.61
C HIS A 227 -23.25 12.39 -22.46
N LYS A 228 -22.80 11.86 -21.32
CA LYS A 228 -22.13 12.66 -20.28
C LYS A 228 -20.69 12.96 -20.72
N LYS A 229 -20.27 14.22 -20.54
CA LYS A 229 -18.90 14.68 -20.80
C LYS A 229 -18.05 14.56 -19.54
#